data_AF-A0A522GDP8-F1
#
_entry.id   AF-A0A522GDP8-F1
#
_cell.length_a   1.000
_cell.length_b   1.000
_cell.length_c   1.000
_cell.angle_alpha   90.00
_cell.angle_beta   90.00
_cell.angle_gamma   90.00
#
_symmetry.space_group_name_H-M   'P 1'
#
loop_
_entity.id
_entity.type
_entity.pdbx_description
1 polymer ?
#
loop_
_entity_poly.entity_id
_entity_poly.type
_entity_poly.pdbx_seq_one_letter_code
_entity_poly.pdbx_strand_id
1 'polypeptide(L)'
;MRKKLWILSCVSVAAIFAANAAMANDNLEQMSKNPKNWVMQGGNYEHWNYSTLKQINAKNVKNLQPMWTFSTGVLRGHESSPLVIGDVMYL
;
A
#
# COMPACT_ATOMS: atom_id res chain seq x y z
N MET A 1 -18.53 27.57 39.98
CA MET A 1 -18.56 26.12 39.72
C MET A 1 -18.84 25.76 38.26
N ARG A 2 -19.78 26.42 37.55
CA ARG A 2 -20.11 26.12 36.14
C ARG A 2 -18.92 26.20 35.17
N LYS A 3 -18.10 27.26 35.18
CA LYS A 3 -16.94 27.40 34.25
C LYS A 3 -15.91 26.26 34.34
N LYS A 4 -15.66 25.72 35.55
CA LYS A 4 -14.75 24.58 35.74
C LYS A 4 -15.32 23.29 35.15
N LEU A 5 -16.64 23.11 35.20
CA LEU A 5 -17.34 21.96 34.62
C LEU A 5 -17.28 21.97 33.08
N TRP A 6 -17.40 23.15 32.46
CA TRP A 6 -17.26 23.30 31.00
C TRP A 6 -15.83 23.04 30.52
N ILE A 7 -14.82 23.56 31.25
CA ILE A 7 -13.40 23.33 30.91
C ILE A 7 -13.05 21.84 31.05
N LEU A 8 -13.48 21.17 32.13
CA LEU A 8 -13.28 19.73 32.27
C LEU A 8 -13.95 18.96 31.12
N SER A 9 -15.18 19.31 30.74
CA SER A 9 -15.87 18.66 29.63
C SER A 9 -15.12 18.80 28.30
N CYS A 10 -14.57 19.99 27.99
CA CYS A 10 -13.79 20.21 26.77
C CYS A 10 -12.49 19.41 26.76
N VAL A 11 -11.80 19.31 27.91
CA VAL A 11 -10.57 18.51 28.03
C VAL A 11 -10.85 17.03 27.85
N SER A 12 -11.94 16.52 28.45
CA SER A 12 -12.38 15.13 28.27
C SER A 12 -12.69 14.81 26.82
N VAL A 13 -13.41 15.70 26.13
CA VAL A 13 -13.75 15.53 24.71
C VAL A 13 -12.49 15.53 23.85
N ALA A 14 -11.55 16.47 24.08
CA ALA A 14 -10.29 16.52 23.34
C ALA A 14 -9.42 15.26 23.55
N ALA A 15 -9.37 14.72 24.77
CA ALA A 15 -8.65 13.49 25.08
C ALA A 15 -9.26 12.27 24.36
N ILE A 16 -10.59 12.19 24.28
CA ILE A 16 -11.28 11.13 23.53
C ILE A 16 -11.00 11.23 22.02
N PHE A 17 -10.94 12.44 21.45
CA PHE A 17 -10.59 12.63 20.05
C PHE A 17 -9.13 12.27 19.76
N ALA A 18 -8.18 12.62 20.64
CA ALA A 18 -6.77 12.29 20.46
C ALA A 18 -6.49 10.78 20.57
N ALA A 19 -7.19 10.08 21.47
CA ALA A 19 -7.03 8.63 21.65
C ALA A 19 -7.56 7.78 20.48
N ASN A 20 -8.35 8.37 19.58
CA ASN A 20 -8.94 7.69 18.41
C ASN A 20 -8.34 8.18 17.07
N ALA A 21 -7.19 8.86 17.10
CA ALA A 21 -6.50 9.23 15.87
C ALA A 21 -5.94 7.96 15.18
N ALA A 22 -6.44 7.65 13.99
CA ALA A 22 -5.87 6.59 13.16
C ALA A 22 -4.50 7.04 12.63
N MET A 23 -3.46 6.27 12.92
CA MET A 23 -2.10 6.50 12.40
C MET A 23 -1.92 5.77 11.07
N ALA A 24 -1.10 6.33 10.18
CA ALA A 24 -0.65 5.62 8.99
C ALA A 24 0.16 4.38 9.41
N ASN A 25 0.08 3.32 8.62
CA ASN A 25 0.80 2.08 8.91
C ASN A 25 2.26 2.20 8.47
N ASP A 26 3.15 2.55 9.40
CA ASP A 26 4.59 2.67 9.15
C ASP A 26 5.20 1.42 8.51
N ASN A 27 4.68 0.22 8.82
CA ASN A 27 5.15 -1.03 8.22
C ASN A 27 4.88 -1.06 6.71
N LEU A 28 3.73 -0.55 6.27
CA LEU A 28 3.38 -0.56 4.85
C LEU A 28 4.27 0.42 4.05
N GLU A 29 4.58 1.58 4.63
CA GLU A 29 5.53 2.52 4.04
C GLU A 29 6.94 1.94 3.95
N GLN A 30 7.37 1.21 4.99
CA GLN A 30 8.67 0.52 4.95
C GLN A 30 8.70 -0.58 3.89
N MET A 31 7.61 -1.35 3.77
CA MET A 31 7.51 -2.42 2.78
C MET A 31 7.50 -1.90 1.34
N SER A 32 6.91 -0.73 1.08
CA SER A 32 6.88 -0.10 -0.25
C SER A 32 8.25 0.42 -0.70
N LYS A 33 9.15 0.70 0.24
CA LYS A 33 10.54 1.10 -0.07
C LYS A 33 11.41 -0.06 -0.55
N ASN A 34 11.01 -1.31 -0.31
CA ASN A 34 11.71 -2.47 -0.85
C ASN A 34 11.29 -2.71 -2.31
N PRO A 35 12.18 -2.52 -3.30
CA PRO A 35 11.81 -2.62 -4.72
C PRO A 35 11.48 -4.03 -5.18
N LYS A 36 11.71 -5.06 -4.35
CA LYS A 36 11.27 -6.44 -4.61
C LYS A 36 9.78 -6.65 -4.35
N ASN A 37 9.15 -5.75 -3.60
CA ASN A 37 7.73 -5.85 -3.25
C ASN A 37 6.88 -4.90 -4.12
N TRP A 38 5.61 -5.26 -4.27
CA TRP A 38 4.53 -4.40 -4.77
C TRP A 38 3.34 -4.52 -3.81
N VAL A 39 3.34 -3.67 -2.77
CA VAL A 39 2.47 -3.85 -1.59
C VAL A 39 1.16 -3.08 -1.63
N MET A 40 0.99 -2.23 -2.63
CA MET A 40 -0.21 -1.43 -2.86
C MET A 40 -0.37 -1.13 -4.35
N GLN A 41 -1.59 -0.81 -4.79
CA GLN A 41 -1.93 -0.68 -6.22
C GLN A 41 -0.98 0.24 -7.01
N GLY A 42 -0.68 1.43 -6.48
CA GLY A 42 0.22 2.40 -7.12
C GLY A 42 1.71 2.21 -6.84
N GLY A 43 2.10 1.13 -6.15
CA GLY A 43 3.47 0.85 -5.71
C GLY A 43 3.89 1.62 -4.44
N ASN A 44 3.53 2.89 -4.34
CA ASN A 44 3.79 3.77 -3.19
C ASN A 44 2.58 4.66 -2.88
N TYR A 45 2.66 5.42 -1.77
CA TYR A 45 1.58 6.32 -1.34
C TYR A 45 1.36 7.47 -2.32
N GLU A 46 2.40 7.86 -3.05
CA GLU A 46 2.33 8.86 -4.11
C GLU A 46 1.66 8.33 -5.40
N HIS A 47 1.36 7.03 -5.47
CA HIS A 47 0.69 6.36 -6.58
C HIS A 47 1.40 6.56 -7.93
N TRP A 48 2.73 6.45 -7.96
CA TRP A 48 3.48 6.71 -9.20
C TRP A 48 3.47 5.56 -10.20
N ASN A 49 3.09 4.35 -9.78
CA ASN A 49 3.20 3.14 -10.60
C ASN A 49 4.63 2.94 -11.17
N TYR A 50 5.64 3.25 -10.35
CA TYR A 50 7.05 3.25 -10.74
C TYR A 50 7.86 2.24 -9.94
N SER A 51 8.66 1.42 -10.64
CA SER A 51 9.65 0.51 -10.03
C SER A 51 11.07 1.02 -10.27
N THR A 52 11.91 0.94 -9.23
CA THR A 52 13.34 1.26 -9.32
C THR A 52 14.19 0.08 -9.82
N LEU A 53 13.59 -1.10 -10.07
CA LEU A 53 14.29 -2.25 -10.63
C LEU A 53 14.76 -1.97 -12.07
N LYS A 54 15.99 -2.38 -12.39
CA LYS A 54 16.64 -2.08 -13.69
C LYS A 54 17.15 -3.31 -14.46
N GLN A 55 16.83 -4.51 -13.96
CA GLN A 55 17.25 -5.76 -14.61
C GLN A 55 16.74 -5.84 -16.05
N ILE A 56 15.47 -5.45 -16.27
CA ILE A 56 14.90 -5.24 -17.60
C ILE A 56 15.08 -3.76 -17.95
N ASN A 57 15.57 -3.46 -19.14
CA ASN A 57 15.84 -2.11 -19.62
C ASN A 57 15.80 -2.03 -21.16
N ALA A 58 15.91 -0.82 -21.71
CA ALA A 58 15.78 -0.57 -23.16
C ALA A 58 16.77 -1.36 -24.04
N LYS A 59 17.89 -1.83 -23.49
CA LYS A 59 18.90 -2.60 -24.25
C LYS A 59 18.55 -4.09 -24.36
N ASN A 60 17.83 -4.64 -23.37
CA ASN A 60 17.57 -6.08 -23.26
C ASN A 60 16.08 -6.47 -23.32
N VAL A 61 15.14 -5.51 -23.28
CA VAL A 61 13.69 -5.77 -23.34
C VAL A 61 13.28 -6.60 -24.56
N LYS A 62 14.01 -6.50 -25.67
CA LYS A 62 13.84 -7.32 -26.88
C LYS A 62 13.98 -8.83 -26.66
N ASN A 63 14.59 -9.25 -25.56
CA ASN A 63 14.82 -10.66 -25.22
C ASN A 63 13.79 -11.21 -24.22
N LEU A 64 12.78 -10.41 -23.82
CA LEU A 64 11.80 -10.83 -22.81
C LEU A 64 10.91 -11.96 -23.35
N GLN A 65 10.67 -12.98 -22.54
CA GLN A 65 9.83 -14.14 -22.89
C GLN A 65 8.88 -14.47 -21.74
N PRO A 66 7.69 -15.05 -22.03
CA PRO A 66 6.81 -15.57 -20.98
C PRO A 66 7.51 -16.67 -20.19
N MET A 67 7.55 -16.55 -18.86
CA MET A 67 8.15 -17.56 -17.98
C MET A 67 7.13 -18.58 -17.46
N TRP A 68 5.90 -18.14 -17.19
CA TRP A 68 4.79 -18.97 -16.72
C TRP A 68 3.45 -18.24 -16.95
N THR A 69 2.35 -18.99 -16.89
CA THR A 69 0.99 -18.46 -16.93
C THR A 69 0.13 -19.13 -15.85
N PHE A 70 -0.93 -18.45 -15.40
CA PHE A 70 -1.87 -18.96 -14.40
C PHE A 70 -3.30 -18.61 -14.81
N SER A 71 -4.22 -19.58 -14.73
CA SER A 71 -5.64 -19.37 -15.01
C SER A 71 -6.38 -19.09 -13.71
N THR A 72 -7.12 -17.98 -13.67
CA THR A 72 -7.96 -17.60 -12.52
C THR A 72 -9.27 -18.39 -12.45
N GLY A 73 -9.66 -19.06 -13.56
CA GLY A 73 -10.93 -19.79 -13.65
C GLY A 73 -12.18 -18.92 -13.75
N VAL A 74 -12.03 -17.59 -13.89
CA VAL A 74 -13.15 -16.63 -14.01
C VAL A 74 -13.16 -16.00 -15.41
N LEU A 75 -14.37 -15.78 -15.95
CA LEU A 75 -14.58 -15.32 -17.33
C LEU A 75 -14.94 -13.84 -17.48
N ARG A 76 -15.23 -13.14 -16.37
CA ARG A 76 -15.60 -11.71 -16.39
C ARG A 76 -14.34 -10.84 -16.26
N GLY A 77 -14.52 -9.52 -16.23
CA GLY A 77 -13.41 -8.57 -16.23
C GLY A 77 -12.39 -8.78 -15.11
N HIS A 78 -11.11 -8.63 -15.47
CA HIS A 78 -9.97 -8.60 -14.55
C HIS A 78 -9.44 -7.17 -14.49
N GLU A 79 -9.73 -6.46 -13.40
CA GLU A 79 -9.40 -5.04 -13.23
C GLU A 79 -8.29 -4.80 -12.20
N SER A 80 -7.95 -5.83 -11.40
CA SER A 80 -6.94 -5.73 -10.36
C SER A 80 -5.53 -5.98 -10.90
N SER A 81 -4.57 -5.17 -10.43
CA SER A 81 -3.15 -5.49 -10.53
C SER A 81 -2.73 -6.44 -9.39
N PRO A 82 -1.80 -7.37 -9.64
CA PRO A 82 -1.28 -8.27 -8.60
C PRO A 82 -0.57 -7.51 -7.48
N LEU A 83 -0.56 -8.08 -6.28
CA LEU A 83 0.32 -7.64 -5.19
C LEU A 83 1.43 -8.68 -4.98
N VAL A 84 2.65 -8.24 -4.70
CA VAL A 84 3.80 -9.11 -4.44
C VAL A 84 4.42 -8.72 -3.10
N ILE A 85 4.41 -9.64 -2.14
CA ILE A 85 4.92 -9.41 -0.78
C ILE A 85 5.85 -10.56 -0.43
N GLY A 86 7.15 -10.29 -0.32
CA GLY A 86 8.16 -11.33 -0.21
C GLY A 86 8.15 -12.21 -1.46
N ASP A 87 7.98 -13.52 -1.27
CA ASP A 87 7.98 -14.50 -2.37
C ASP A 87 6.55 -14.91 -2.80
N VAL A 88 5.51 -14.23 -2.30
CA VAL A 88 4.10 -14.55 -2.59
C VAL A 88 3.47 -13.49 -3.48
N MET A 89 2.79 -13.96 -4.53
CA MET A 89 1.94 -13.13 -5.40
C MET A 89 0.47 -13.37 -5.06
N TYR A 90 -0.28 -12.28 -4.88
CA TYR A 90 -1.73 -12.26 -4.68
C TYR A 90 -2.40 -11.78 -5.97
N LEU A 91 -3.33 -12.58 -6.48
CA LEU A 91 -4.07 -12.38 -7.73
C LEU A 91 -5.58 -12.29 -7.46
#